data_AF-A0A2D9CEQ7-F1
#
_entry.id   AF-A0A2D9CEQ7-F1
#
_cell.length_a   1.000
_cell.length_b   1.000
_cell.length_c   1.000
_cell.angle_alpha   90.00
_cell.angle_beta   90.00
_cell.angle_gamma   90.00
#
_symmetry.space_group_name_H-M   'P 1'
#
loop_
_entity.id
_entity.type
_entity.pdbx_description
1 polymer ?
#
loop_
_entity_poly.entity_id
_entity_poly.type
_entity_poly.pdbx_seq_one_letter_code
_entity_poly.pdbx_strand_id
1 'polypeptide(L)'
;MASRVNTRFVVLLTLGVIVLLGLVVVAYGVVMKSASDLAAKGDEFMQQGNYKQAEFVYSKAVNKDSSNIEYVDKWISSLEHLIPDTETEY
;
A
#
# COMPACT_ATOMS: atom_id res chain seq x y z
N MET A 1 -11.83 -19.41 43.61
CA MET A 1 -13.04 -18.67 43.20
C MET A 1 -12.93 -18.36 41.71
N ALA A 2 -13.59 -19.13 40.84
CA ALA A 2 -13.62 -18.83 39.42
C ALA A 2 -14.80 -17.88 39.15
N SER A 3 -14.50 -16.59 38.96
CA SER A 3 -15.47 -15.61 38.48
C SER A 3 -16.00 -16.06 37.13
N ARG A 4 -17.33 -16.08 36.94
CA ARG A 4 -17.93 -16.43 35.64
C ARG A 4 -17.50 -15.38 34.63
N VAL A 5 -16.59 -15.75 33.74
CA VAL A 5 -16.11 -14.86 32.68
C VAL A 5 -17.27 -14.56 31.73
N ASN A 6 -17.40 -13.30 31.30
CA ASN A 6 -18.38 -12.93 30.29
C ASN A 6 -17.95 -13.50 28.94
N THR A 7 -18.51 -14.64 28.55
CA THR A 7 -18.15 -15.35 27.32
C THR A 7 -18.35 -14.50 26.07
N ARG A 8 -19.32 -13.57 26.07
CA ARG A 8 -19.52 -12.62 24.95
C ARG A 8 -18.34 -11.66 24.81
N PHE A 9 -17.81 -11.18 25.94
CA PHE A 9 -16.62 -10.33 25.95
C PHE A 9 -15.41 -11.08 25.40
N VAL A 10 -15.20 -12.33 25.82
CA VAL A 10 -14.11 -13.16 25.32
C VAL A 10 -14.22 -13.35 23.80
N VAL A 11 -15.40 -13.74 23.30
CA VAL A 11 -15.62 -13.94 21.86
C VAL A 11 -15.35 -12.67 21.04
N LEU A 12 -15.83 -11.50 21.50
CA LEU A 12 -15.57 -10.22 20.83
C LEU A 12 -14.08 -9.87 20.84
N LEU A 13 -13.40 -10.10 21.97
CA LEU A 13 -11.97 -9.87 22.09
C LEU A 13 -11.18 -10.75 21.11
N THR A 14 -11.49 -12.05 21.02
CA THR A 14 -10.79 -12.96 20.11
C THR A 14 -10.99 -12.56 18.64
N LEU A 15 -12.22 -12.20 18.25
CA LEU A 15 -12.49 -11.72 16.89
C LEU A 15 -11.72 -10.43 16.59
N GLY A 16 -11.68 -9.48 17.53
CA GLY A 16 -10.91 -8.24 17.38
C GLY A 16 -9.41 -8.50 17.19
N VAL A 17 -8.84 -9.43 17.97
CA VAL A 17 -7.43 -9.82 17.85
C VAL A 17 -7.16 -10.48 16.50
N ILE A 18 -8.03 -11.38 16.03
CA ILE A 18 -7.88 -12.03 14.71
C ILE A 18 -7.88 -10.98 13.59
N VAL A 19 -8.79 -10.02 13.63
CA VAL A 19 -8.86 -8.94 12.63
C VAL A 19 -7.58 -8.09 12.66
N LEU A 20 -7.12 -7.70 13.84
CA LEU A 20 -5.87 -6.94 14.01
C LEU A 20 -4.65 -7.69 13.48
N LEU A 21 -4.51 -8.97 13.82
CA LEU A 21 -3.42 -9.81 13.32
C LEU A 21 -3.47 -9.95 11.79
N GLY A 22 -4.67 -10.08 11.21
CA GLY A 22 -4.87 -10.11 9.77
C GLY A 22 -4.36 -8.84 9.08
N LEU A 23 -4.65 -7.65 9.64
CA LEU A 23 -4.17 -6.38 9.11
C LEU A 23 -2.64 -6.26 9.18
N VAL A 24 -2.02 -6.73 10.27
CA VAL A 24 -0.55 -6.74 10.42
C VAL A 24 0.11 -7.62 9.36
N VAL A 25 -0.44 -8.80 9.06
CA VAL A 25 0.09 -9.69 8.01
C VAL A 25 0.03 -9.04 6.64
N VAL A 26 -1.09 -8.40 6.30
CA VAL A 26 -1.25 -7.69 5.02
C VAL A 26 -0.25 -6.52 4.93
N ALA A 27 -0.16 -5.71 5.99
CA ALA A 27 0.80 -4.61 6.05
C ALA A 27 2.24 -5.09 5.89
N TYR A 28 2.61 -6.18 6.56
CA TYR A 28 3.94 -6.78 6.46
C TYR A 28 4.25 -7.22 5.02
N GLY A 29 3.30 -7.88 4.34
CA GLY A 29 3.48 -8.29 2.94
C GLY A 29 3.69 -7.11 1.97
N VAL A 30 3.04 -5.97 2.22
CA VAL A 30 3.25 -4.74 1.44
C VAL A 30 4.59 -4.09 1.77
N VAL A 31 4.98 -4.05 3.04
CA VAL A 31 6.24 -3.45 3.50
C VAL A 31 7.45 -4.28 3.10
N MET A 32 7.34 -5.61 2.98
CA MET A 32 8.49 -6.45 2.64
C MET A 32 8.90 -6.39 1.16
N LYS A 33 8.08 -5.78 0.30
CA LYS A 33 8.47 -5.55 -1.10
C LYS A 33 9.68 -4.62 -1.18
N SER A 34 10.63 -4.96 -2.05
CA SER A 34 11.79 -4.10 -2.32
C SER A 34 11.36 -2.87 -3.13
N ALA A 35 12.19 -1.83 -3.11
CA ALA A 35 11.96 -0.65 -3.96
C ALA A 35 11.94 -1.04 -5.44
N SER A 36 12.81 -1.98 -5.86
CA SER A 36 12.85 -2.52 -7.22
C SER A 36 11.58 -3.29 -7.60
N ASP A 37 11.00 -4.08 -6.71
CA ASP A 37 9.74 -4.81 -7.00
C ASP A 37 8.58 -3.84 -7.20
N LEU A 38 8.57 -2.73 -6.46
CA LEU A 38 7.58 -1.69 -6.60
C LEU A 38 7.79 -0.94 -7.91
N ALA A 39 9.02 -0.55 -8.25
CA ALA A 39 9.32 0.10 -9.51
C ALA A 39 8.91 -0.77 -10.72
N ALA A 40 9.26 -2.06 -10.72
CA ALA A 40 8.85 -2.98 -11.78
C ALA A 40 7.32 -3.10 -11.91
N LYS A 41 6.60 -3.13 -10.78
CA LYS A 41 5.13 -3.14 -10.79
C LYS A 41 4.53 -1.82 -11.27
N GLY A 42 5.18 -0.70 -10.97
CA GLY A 42 4.85 0.60 -11.56
C GLY A 42 5.02 0.58 -13.08
N ASP A 43 6.10 -0.03 -13.58
CA ASP A 43 6.36 -0.17 -15.02
C ASP A 43 5.25 -0.99 -15.70
N GLU A 44 4.75 -2.06 -15.06
CA GLU A 44 3.59 -2.83 -15.54
C GLU A 44 2.32 -1.96 -15.62
N PHE A 45 2.05 -1.12 -14.61
CA PHE A 45 0.89 -0.24 -14.62
C PHE A 45 0.99 0.88 -15.66
N MET A 46 2.19 1.43 -15.89
CA MET A 46 2.44 2.37 -16.98
C MET A 46 2.13 1.76 -18.34
N GLN A 47 2.56 0.52 -18.58
CA GLN A 47 2.29 -0.20 -19.84
C GLN A 47 0.79 -0.49 -20.03
N GLN A 48 0.05 -0.67 -18.94
CA GLN A 48 -1.40 -0.85 -18.96
C GLN A 48 -2.17 0.47 -19.11
N GLY A 49 -1.49 1.62 -19.15
CA GLY A 49 -2.12 2.95 -19.15
C GLY A 49 -2.76 3.33 -17.82
N ASN A 50 -2.45 2.60 -16.74
CA ASN A 50 -3.03 2.81 -15.42
C ASN A 50 -2.15 3.74 -14.58
N TYR A 51 -2.09 5.01 -15.00
CA TYR A 51 -1.16 6.00 -14.45
C TYR A 51 -1.40 6.29 -12.96
N LYS A 52 -2.66 6.25 -12.50
CA LYS A 52 -3.01 6.43 -11.08
C LYS A 52 -2.44 5.32 -10.18
N GLN A 53 -2.46 4.07 -10.64
CA GLN A 53 -1.86 2.97 -9.90
C GLN A 53 -0.33 2.97 -10.02
N ALA A 54 0.21 3.39 -11.18
CA ALA A 54 1.64 3.57 -11.37
C ALA A 54 2.20 4.61 -10.37
N GLU A 55 1.58 5.78 -10.29
CA GLU A 55 1.91 6.85 -9.34
C GLU A 55 1.99 6.32 -7.90
N PHE A 56 0.93 5.65 -7.46
CA PHE A 56 0.83 5.15 -6.09
C PHE A 56 1.91 4.11 -5.75
N VAL A 57 2.34 3.30 -6.73
CA VAL A 57 3.38 2.30 -6.49
C VAL A 57 4.78 2.91 -6.59
N TYR A 58 5.01 3.85 -7.50
CA TYR A 58 6.28 4.56 -7.60
C TYR A 58 6.55 5.43 -6.38
N SER A 59 5.54 6.12 -5.82
CA SER A 59 5.71 6.88 -4.58
C SER A 59 6.18 6.01 -3.41
N LYS A 60 5.76 4.73 -3.36
CA LYS A 60 6.26 3.75 -2.37
C LYS A 60 7.69 3.29 -2.67
N ALA A 61 8.07 3.16 -3.95
CA ALA A 61 9.45 2.86 -4.33
C ALA A 61 10.39 4.00 -3.89
N VAL A 62 10.01 5.25 -4.18
CA VAL A 62 10.71 6.47 -3.74
C VAL A 62 10.77 6.57 -2.21
N ASN A 63 9.70 6.23 -1.50
CA ASN A 63 9.72 6.24 -0.04
C ASN A 63 10.73 5.24 0.56
N LYS A 64 10.95 4.11 -0.11
CA LYS A 64 11.90 3.08 0.32
C LYS A 64 13.35 3.39 -0.07
N ASP A 65 13.54 4.02 -1.22
CA ASP A 65 14.84 4.48 -1.68
C ASP A 65 14.71 5.86 -2.32
N SER A 66 14.75 6.87 -1.46
CA SER A 66 14.61 8.28 -1.86
C SER A 66 15.87 8.83 -2.55
N SER A 67 16.97 8.09 -2.51
CA SER A 67 18.23 8.46 -3.16
C SER A 67 18.31 8.00 -4.61
N ASN A 68 17.45 7.05 -5.00
CA ASN A 68 17.39 6.55 -6.36
C ASN A 68 16.59 7.48 -7.26
N ILE A 69 17.32 8.29 -8.04
CA ILE A 69 16.76 9.26 -8.99
C ILE A 69 15.88 8.57 -10.03
N GLU A 70 16.20 7.34 -10.45
CA GLU A 70 15.39 6.59 -11.43
C GLU A 70 13.95 6.39 -10.93
N TYR A 71 13.76 6.11 -9.63
CA TYR A 71 12.42 5.94 -9.08
C TYR A 71 11.65 7.26 -8.99
N VAL A 72 12.37 8.35 -8.72
CA VAL A 72 11.79 9.70 -8.70
C VAL A 72 11.36 10.09 -10.12
N ASP A 73 12.20 9.86 -11.11
CA ASP A 73 11.88 10.13 -12.52
C ASP A 73 10.68 9.32 -12.98
N LYS A 74 10.64 8.01 -12.67
CA LYS A 74 9.48 7.16 -12.98
C LYS A 74 8.19 7.64 -12.31
N TRP A 75 8.28 8.12 -11.06
CA TRP A 75 7.13 8.69 -10.37
C TRP A 75 6.64 9.97 -11.06
N ILE A 76 7.54 10.88 -11.41
CA ILE A 76 7.21 12.11 -12.16
C ILE A 76 6.57 11.76 -13.50
N SER A 77 7.15 10.83 -14.27
CA SER A 77 6.58 10.41 -15.56
C SER A 77 5.16 9.82 -15.40
N SER A 78 4.87 9.10 -14.31
CA SER A 78 3.51 8.62 -14.07
C SER A 78 2.51 9.74 -13.79
N LEU A 79 2.94 10.80 -13.08
CA LEU A 79 2.13 11.98 -12.80
C LEU A 79 1.87 12.80 -14.07
N GLU A 80 2.84 12.89 -14.98
CA GLU A 80 2.69 13.60 -16.27
C GLU A 80 1.61 12.96 -17.16
N HIS A 81 1.42 11.65 -17.05
CA HIS A 81 0.40 10.91 -17.81
C HIS A 81 -0.93 10.80 -17.06
N LEU A 82 -0.97 11.20 -15.78
CA LEU A 82 -2.17 11.15 -14.96
C LEU A 82 -3.09 12.31 -15.36
N ILE A 83 -4.04 12.01 -16.25
CA ILE A 83 -5.14 12.92 -16.56
C ILE A 83 -6.14 12.84 -15.40
N PRO A 84 -6.40 13.95 -14.70
CA PRO A 84 -7.38 14.01 -13.62
C PRO A 84 -8.77 13.84 -14.21
N ASP A 85 -9.61 12.99 -13.60
CA ASP A 85 -10.96 12.75 -14.11
C ASP A 85 -11.90 13.93 -13.79
N THR A 86 -11.54 14.76 -12.79
CA THR A 86 -12.31 15.93 -12.35
C THR A 86 -11.40 17.09 -11.94
N GLU A 87 -11.85 18.33 -12.13
CA GLU A 87 -11.13 19.54 -11.68
C GLU A 87 -10.82 19.56 -10.17
N THR A 88 -11.60 18.85 -9.36
CA THR A 88 -11.48 18.79 -7.89
C THR A 88 -10.54 17.70 -7.36
N GLU A 89 -9.83 16.98 -8.24
CA GLU A 89 -8.97 15.86 -7.83
C GLU A 89 -7.54 16.29 -7.41
N TYR A 90 -7.21 17.58 -7.52
CA TYR A 90 -5.95 18.18 -7.06
C TYR A 90 -6.12 18.96 -5.75
#